data_AF-W4HJ49-F1
#
_entry.id   AF-W4HJ49-F1
#
_cell.length_a   1.000
_cell.length_b   1.000
_cell.length_c   1.000
_cell.angle_alpha   90.00
_cell.angle_beta   90.00
_cell.angle_gamma   90.00
#
_symmetry.space_group_name_H-M   'P 1'
#
loop_
_entity.id
_entity.type
_entity.pdbx_description
1 polymer ?
#
loop_
_entity_poly.entity_id
_entity_poly.type
_entity_poly.pdbx_seq_one_letter_code
_entity_poly.pdbx_strand_id
1 'polypeptide(L)'
;MRRTLALIGAVACLAAAPALAQNAATDTTETYDLLFKDGTLDEVPDESTLIYDRTVANRAKAEAAERDTGRIALSFEQREDTEIANLMFLQDGKHRNLGSFPASVGNPMIMYFYEAVVRDMAETAGGSPFYIRNRMKDALTVPGEVIDGTATWQGEDIETQTVTLRPFEGDPNRAQMSGFGDLALTVTMSEEVPGWYLSLSAEAPHPDGGDPIYRSEMRLDGIEDTAAEAAQ
;
A
#
# COMPACT_ATOMS: atom_id res chain seq x y z
N MET A 1 74.52 5.20 -38.75
CA MET A 1 73.72 4.25 -39.57
C MET A 1 72.34 4.10 -38.91
N ARG A 2 71.26 4.21 -39.72
CA ARG A 2 69.81 3.91 -39.45
C ARG A 2 69.11 4.82 -38.41
N ARG A 3 68.18 5.76 -38.71
CA ARG A 3 66.84 5.73 -39.40
C ARG A 3 65.98 4.56 -38.89
N THR A 4 64.79 4.73 -38.27
CA THR A 4 63.54 5.28 -38.85
C THR A 4 62.37 5.41 -37.82
N LEU A 5 61.51 6.42 -38.07
CA LEU A 5 60.04 6.62 -37.87
C LEU A 5 59.22 6.24 -36.62
N ALA A 6 58.61 7.28 -36.03
CA ALA A 6 57.16 7.58 -35.84
C ALA A 6 56.11 6.48 -35.59
N LEU A 7 55.25 6.70 -34.57
CA LEU A 7 53.78 6.70 -34.74
C LEU A 7 53.05 7.41 -33.57
N ILE A 8 52.03 8.19 -33.94
CA ILE A 8 51.04 8.88 -33.10
C ILE A 8 49.90 7.90 -32.77
N GLY A 9 49.34 7.97 -31.56
CA GLY A 9 48.12 7.26 -31.18
C GLY A 9 47.36 7.97 -30.06
N ALA A 10 46.40 8.81 -30.43
CA ALA A 10 45.45 9.42 -29.51
C ALA A 10 44.42 8.38 -29.04
N VAL A 11 44.28 8.21 -27.73
CA VAL A 11 43.16 7.47 -27.13
C VAL A 11 42.20 8.49 -26.54
N ALA A 12 41.15 8.80 -27.31
CA ALA A 12 39.97 9.47 -26.81
C ALA A 12 39.10 8.40 -26.11
N CYS A 13 39.12 8.36 -24.78
CA CYS A 13 38.14 7.59 -24.03
C CYS A 13 36.80 8.33 -24.06
N LEU A 14 35.91 7.84 -24.91
CA LEU A 14 34.51 8.23 -25.03
C LEU A 14 33.79 7.88 -23.72
N ALA A 15 33.31 8.89 -22.99
CA ALA A 15 32.42 8.71 -21.87
C ALA A 15 31.01 8.37 -22.39
N ALA A 16 30.61 7.11 -22.26
CA ALA A 16 29.22 6.66 -22.30
C ALA A 16 29.01 5.84 -21.01
N ALA A 17 28.02 6.04 -20.14
CA ALA A 17 26.77 6.79 -20.15
C ALA A 17 26.41 7.17 -18.68
N PRO A 18 25.29 7.88 -18.43
CA PRO A 18 24.18 7.16 -17.82
C PRO A 18 22.81 7.65 -18.35
N ALA A 19 22.26 6.97 -19.36
CA ALA A 19 20.87 7.18 -19.79
C ALA A 19 19.89 6.18 -19.11
N LEU A 20 20.39 5.12 -18.48
CA LEU A 20 19.56 4.09 -17.84
C LEU A 20 19.11 4.44 -16.41
N ALA A 21 19.73 5.44 -15.78
CA ALA A 21 19.37 5.86 -14.42
C ALA A 21 18.22 6.89 -14.38
N GLN A 22 17.90 7.54 -15.51
CA GLN A 22 16.86 8.57 -15.55
C GLN A 22 15.46 7.94 -15.60
N ASN A 23 15.27 6.88 -16.39
CA ASN A 23 13.95 6.23 -16.53
C ASN A 23 13.50 5.55 -15.23
N ALA A 24 14.37 4.79 -14.56
CA ALA A 24 14.00 4.09 -13.32
C ALA A 24 13.65 5.06 -12.17
N ALA A 25 14.28 6.24 -12.12
CA ALA A 25 13.94 7.26 -11.14
C ALA A 25 12.56 7.87 -11.42
N THR A 26 12.23 8.10 -12.69
CA THR A 26 10.89 8.57 -13.11
C THR A 26 9.82 7.53 -12.80
N ASP A 27 10.01 6.26 -13.18
CA ASP A 27 9.04 5.18 -12.94
C ASP A 27 8.75 4.97 -11.43
N THR A 28 9.76 5.17 -10.58
CA THR A 28 9.62 5.11 -9.11
C THR A 28 8.73 6.24 -8.60
N THR A 29 9.04 7.48 -9.00
CA THR A 29 8.27 8.66 -8.58
C THR A 29 6.82 8.54 -9.06
N GLU A 30 6.59 8.07 -10.29
CA GLU A 30 5.25 7.83 -10.82
C GLU A 30 4.47 6.78 -10.03
N THR A 31 5.11 5.66 -9.64
CA THR A 31 4.46 4.64 -8.80
C THR A 31 4.11 5.18 -7.41
N TYR A 32 5.02 5.94 -6.79
CA TYR A 32 4.79 6.55 -5.49
C TYR A 32 3.64 7.56 -5.54
N ASP A 33 3.65 8.45 -6.53
CA ASP A 33 2.63 9.47 -6.72
C ASP A 33 1.26 8.84 -7.00
N LEU A 34 1.21 7.70 -7.70
CA LEU A 34 0.00 6.92 -7.92
C LEU A 34 -0.56 6.33 -6.62
N LEU A 35 0.32 5.73 -5.80
CA LEU A 35 -0.05 5.12 -4.51
C LEU A 35 -0.43 6.14 -3.44
N PHE A 36 0.08 7.37 -3.50
CA PHE A 36 -0.16 8.43 -2.51
C PHE A 36 -0.77 9.68 -3.17
N LYS A 37 -1.72 9.47 -4.08
CA LYS A 37 -2.40 10.54 -4.81
C LYS A 37 -3.04 11.53 -3.82
N ASP A 38 -2.70 12.81 -3.98
CA ASP A 38 -3.31 13.90 -3.23
C ASP A 38 -4.73 14.19 -3.74
N GLY A 39 -5.56 14.85 -2.92
CA GLY A 39 -6.90 15.30 -3.32
C GLY A 39 -7.93 14.19 -3.57
N THR A 40 -7.60 12.93 -3.23
CA THR A 40 -8.49 11.77 -3.46
C THR A 40 -9.78 11.80 -2.64
N LEU A 41 -9.82 12.66 -1.62
CA LEU A 41 -10.97 12.81 -0.73
C LEU A 41 -11.81 14.06 -1.06
N ASP A 42 -11.36 14.93 -1.96
CA ASP A 42 -11.99 16.23 -2.23
C ASP A 42 -13.41 16.10 -2.81
N GLU A 43 -13.71 14.97 -3.46
CA GLU A 43 -15.02 14.67 -4.06
C GLU A 43 -15.94 13.88 -3.11
N VAL A 44 -15.45 13.52 -1.92
CA VAL A 44 -16.22 12.80 -0.91
C VAL A 44 -17.01 13.82 -0.09
N PRO A 45 -18.35 13.71 0.03
CA PRO A 45 -19.13 14.66 0.82
C PRO A 45 -18.74 14.66 2.31
N ASP A 46 -18.62 15.85 2.91
CA ASP A 46 -18.23 16.02 4.32
C ASP A 46 -19.13 15.26 5.31
N GLU A 47 -20.44 15.17 5.02
CA GLU A 47 -21.44 14.45 5.85
C GLU A 47 -21.55 12.96 5.53
N SER A 48 -20.53 12.39 4.88
CA SER A 48 -20.46 10.97 4.53
C SER A 48 -19.31 10.26 5.24
N THR A 49 -19.39 8.93 5.25
CA THR A 49 -18.37 8.03 5.78
C THR A 49 -18.05 6.98 4.72
N LEU A 50 -16.78 6.86 4.34
CA LEU A 50 -16.32 5.74 3.52
C LEU A 50 -16.15 4.51 4.40
N ILE A 51 -16.73 3.39 3.98
CA ILE A 51 -16.62 2.13 4.68
C ILE A 51 -15.70 1.19 3.90
N TYR A 52 -14.72 0.64 4.60
CA TYR A 52 -13.91 -0.47 4.13
C TYR A 52 -14.16 -1.71 4.97
N ASP A 53 -14.44 -2.84 4.32
CA ASP A 53 -14.39 -4.14 4.95
C ASP A 53 -12.94 -4.58 5.12
N ARG A 54 -12.56 -4.93 6.34
CA ARG A 54 -11.26 -5.52 6.66
C ARG A 54 -11.41 -6.98 7.02
N THR A 55 -10.80 -7.85 6.23
CA THR A 55 -10.70 -9.29 6.51
C THR A 55 -9.26 -9.69 6.76
N VAL A 56 -8.99 -10.37 7.87
CA VAL A 56 -7.66 -10.90 8.21
C VAL A 56 -7.73 -12.41 8.40
N ALA A 57 -6.82 -13.12 7.74
CA ALA A 57 -6.55 -14.53 7.97
C ALA A 57 -5.08 -14.66 8.37
N ASN A 58 -4.80 -15.31 9.49
CA ASN A 58 -3.44 -15.57 9.93
C ASN A 58 -3.38 -16.94 10.61
N ARG A 59 -2.75 -17.92 9.95
CA ARG A 59 -2.72 -19.31 10.44
C ARG A 59 -1.98 -19.45 11.78
N ALA A 60 -1.00 -18.61 12.04
CA ALA A 60 -0.21 -18.66 13.26
C ALA A 60 -0.85 -17.86 14.42
N LYS A 61 -1.78 -16.95 14.11
CA LYS A 61 -2.41 -16.03 15.07
C LYS A 61 -3.92 -15.87 14.76
N ALA A 62 -4.65 -16.97 14.79
CA ALA A 62 -6.07 -16.99 14.41
C ALA A 62 -6.94 -16.06 15.27
N GLU A 63 -6.73 -16.04 16.60
CA GLU A 63 -7.49 -15.20 17.51
C GLU A 63 -7.19 -13.70 17.31
N ALA A 64 -5.95 -13.36 16.93
CA ALA A 64 -5.60 -11.99 16.57
C ALA A 64 -6.26 -11.59 15.25
N ALA A 65 -6.26 -12.48 14.25
CA ALA A 65 -6.91 -12.25 12.96
C ALA A 65 -8.42 -12.05 13.09
N GLU A 66 -9.09 -12.83 13.94
CA GLU A 66 -10.51 -12.65 14.24
C GLU A 66 -10.76 -11.29 14.89
N ARG A 67 -10.00 -10.94 15.94
CA ARG A 67 -10.06 -9.61 16.61
C ARG A 67 -9.85 -8.45 15.63
N ASP A 68 -9.03 -8.64 14.61
CA ASP A 68 -8.63 -7.59 13.67
C ASP A 68 -9.48 -7.56 12.39
N THR A 69 -10.45 -8.47 12.25
CA THR A 69 -11.46 -8.50 11.17
C THR A 69 -12.69 -7.69 11.57
N GLY A 70 -13.16 -6.80 10.69
CA GLY A 70 -14.26 -5.88 10.97
C GLY A 70 -14.43 -4.83 9.88
N ARG A 71 -15.08 -3.71 10.18
CA ARG A 71 -15.20 -2.56 9.25
C ARG A 71 -14.26 -1.44 9.70
N ILE A 72 -13.83 -0.62 8.75
CA ILE A 72 -13.11 0.63 8.99
C ILE A 72 -13.96 1.75 8.40
N ALA A 73 -14.39 2.67 9.26
CA ALA A 73 -15.06 3.89 8.88
C ALA A 73 -14.03 5.02 8.74
N LEU A 74 -14.04 5.69 7.59
CA LEU A 74 -13.31 6.91 7.31
C LEU A 74 -14.31 8.07 7.25
N SER A 75 -14.32 8.90 8.27
CA SER A 75 -15.23 10.05 8.41
C SER A 75 -14.45 11.36 8.44
N PHE A 76 -15.13 12.45 8.10
CA PHE A 76 -14.52 13.78 8.02
C PHE A 76 -15.00 14.67 9.16
N GLU A 77 -14.12 15.52 9.65
CA GLU A 77 -14.49 16.59 10.58
C GLU A 77 -13.69 17.85 10.30
N GLN A 78 -14.36 19.01 10.34
CA GLN A 78 -13.68 20.29 10.25
C GLN A 78 -13.06 20.64 11.62
N ARG A 79 -11.75 20.83 11.68
CA ARG A 79 -11.04 21.37 12.86
C ARG A 79 -10.30 22.65 12.50
N GLU A 80 -10.78 23.77 13.03
CA GLU A 80 -10.25 25.09 12.68
C GLU A 80 -10.26 25.25 11.14
N ASP A 81 -9.10 25.52 10.53
CA ASP A 81 -8.94 25.70 9.09
C ASP A 81 -8.44 24.42 8.38
N THR A 82 -8.57 23.24 9.00
CA THR A 82 -8.11 21.96 8.42
C THR A 82 -9.19 20.89 8.54
N GLU A 83 -9.50 20.26 7.41
CA GLU A 83 -10.32 19.05 7.40
C GLU A 83 -9.49 17.85 7.86
N ILE A 84 -10.06 17.08 8.79
CA ILE A 84 -9.43 15.92 9.40
C ILE A 84 -10.20 14.66 9.00
N ALA A 85 -9.48 13.73 8.38
CA ALA A 85 -9.90 12.37 8.12
C ALA A 85 -9.68 11.50 9.37
N ASN A 86 -10.74 10.92 9.91
CA ASN A 86 -10.73 10.05 11.09
C ASN A 86 -10.97 8.60 10.69
N LEU A 87 -10.10 7.70 11.16
CA LEU A 87 -10.27 6.27 10.97
C LEU A 87 -10.78 5.61 12.26
N MET A 88 -11.89 4.89 12.15
CA MET A 88 -12.50 4.13 13.25
C MET A 88 -12.64 2.67 12.85
N PHE A 89 -12.10 1.76 13.66
CA PHE A 89 -12.37 0.34 13.51
C PHE A 89 -13.67 -0.02 14.21
N LEU A 90 -14.53 -0.80 13.55
CA LEU A 90 -15.84 -1.22 14.02
C LEU A 90 -15.93 -2.76 14.01
N GLN A 91 -16.30 -3.34 15.14
CA GLN A 91 -16.48 -4.79 15.29
C GLN A 91 -17.47 -5.09 16.41
N ASP A 92 -18.51 -5.89 16.13
CA ASP A 92 -19.49 -6.36 17.13
C ASP A 92 -20.09 -5.24 18.01
N GLY A 93 -20.41 -4.09 17.41
CA GLY A 93 -20.94 -2.91 18.11
C GLY A 93 -19.92 -2.18 18.99
N LYS A 94 -18.64 -2.56 18.93
CA LYS A 94 -17.52 -1.85 19.56
C LYS A 94 -16.77 -1.05 18.51
N HIS A 95 -16.16 0.03 18.96
CA HIS A 95 -15.35 0.89 18.12
C HIS A 95 -13.98 1.20 18.74
N ARG A 96 -12.95 1.39 17.90
CA ARG A 96 -11.59 1.76 18.31
C ARG A 96 -11.03 2.78 17.34
N ASN A 97 -10.62 3.95 17.86
CA ASN A 97 -9.95 4.97 17.05
C ASN A 97 -8.61 4.43 16.54
N LEU A 98 -8.39 4.54 15.23
CA LEU A 98 -7.18 4.11 14.52
C LEU A 98 -6.24 5.28 14.21
N GLY A 99 -6.73 6.51 14.21
CA GLY A 99 -5.95 7.71 13.97
C GLY A 99 -6.77 8.83 13.30
N SER A 100 -6.19 10.02 13.33
CA SER A 100 -6.71 11.22 12.68
C SER A 100 -5.61 11.81 11.80
N PHE A 101 -5.93 12.15 10.56
CA PHE A 101 -4.98 12.58 9.54
C PHE A 101 -5.51 13.83 8.83
N PRO A 102 -4.66 14.76 8.37
CA PRO A 102 -5.12 15.83 7.49
C PRO A 102 -5.67 15.24 6.19
N ALA A 103 -6.91 15.57 5.83
CA ALA A 103 -7.56 15.04 4.62
C ALA A 103 -6.85 15.51 3.32
N SER A 104 -6.18 16.67 3.38
CA SER A 104 -5.46 17.29 2.26
C SER A 104 -4.25 16.52 1.74
N VAL A 105 -3.76 15.50 2.48
CA VAL A 105 -2.61 14.66 2.10
C VAL A 105 -3.07 13.40 1.32
N GLY A 106 -4.38 13.25 1.10
CA GLY A 106 -4.97 12.09 0.44
C GLY A 106 -5.53 11.06 1.43
N ASN A 107 -5.98 9.93 0.89
CA ASN A 107 -6.69 8.91 1.68
C ASN A 107 -5.75 8.15 2.66
N PRO A 108 -5.98 8.26 4.00
CA PRO A 108 -5.09 7.65 5.00
C PRO A 108 -5.18 6.12 5.09
N MET A 109 -6.11 5.49 4.37
CA MET A 109 -6.28 4.03 4.39
C MET A 109 -5.00 3.27 4.02
N ILE A 110 -4.22 3.79 3.06
CA ILE A 110 -2.95 3.14 2.68
C ILE A 110 -1.91 3.14 3.82
N MET A 111 -1.85 4.23 4.59
CA MET A 111 -0.94 4.34 5.72
C MET A 111 -1.36 3.43 6.87
N TYR A 112 -2.66 3.37 7.15
CA TYR A 112 -3.20 2.44 8.12
C TYR A 112 -2.96 0.99 7.72
N PHE A 113 -3.24 0.65 6.45
CA PHE A 113 -2.98 -0.67 5.89
C PHE A 113 -1.53 -1.11 6.07
N TYR A 114 -0.56 -0.28 5.69
CA TYR A 114 0.86 -0.61 5.86
C TYR A 114 1.23 -0.85 7.32
N GLU A 115 0.80 0.02 8.25
CA GLU A 115 1.12 -0.16 9.67
C GLU A 115 0.40 -1.36 10.29
N ALA A 116 -0.81 -1.70 9.83
CA ALA A 116 -1.52 -2.91 10.22
C ALA A 116 -0.72 -4.16 9.80
N VAL A 117 -0.25 -4.22 8.55
CA VAL A 117 0.56 -5.36 8.06
C VAL A 117 1.89 -5.47 8.82
N VAL A 118 2.56 -4.36 9.12
CA VAL A 118 3.77 -4.33 9.95
C VAL A 118 3.51 -4.95 11.32
N ARG A 119 2.39 -4.58 11.96
CA ARG A 119 1.99 -5.09 13.27
C ARG A 119 1.65 -6.58 13.21
N ASP A 120 0.84 -6.99 12.24
CA ASP A 120 0.41 -8.38 12.06
C ASP A 120 1.63 -9.30 11.84
N MET A 121 2.58 -8.86 11.00
CA MET A 121 3.84 -9.57 10.77
C MET A 121 4.70 -9.62 12.03
N ALA A 122 4.87 -8.51 12.75
CA ALA A 122 5.67 -8.48 13.98
C ALA A 122 5.06 -9.35 15.10
N GLU A 123 3.74 -9.39 15.23
CA GLU A 123 3.04 -10.27 16.18
C GLU A 123 3.23 -11.75 15.81
N THR A 124 3.34 -12.06 14.51
CA THR A 124 3.45 -13.42 13.99
C THR A 124 4.88 -13.96 13.95
N ALA A 125 5.76 -13.29 13.22
CA ALA A 125 7.13 -13.71 12.97
C ALA A 125 8.09 -13.23 14.08
N GLY A 126 7.66 -12.30 14.92
CA GLY A 126 8.55 -11.57 15.81
C GLY A 126 9.43 -10.59 15.04
N GLY A 127 10.60 -10.29 15.60
CA GLY A 127 11.55 -9.34 15.01
C GLY A 127 11.23 -7.89 15.34
N SER A 128 12.02 -6.98 14.75
CA SER A 128 11.90 -5.54 15.02
C SER A 128 10.84 -4.92 14.11
N PRO A 129 9.76 -4.32 14.66
CA PRO A 129 8.79 -3.57 13.85
C PRO A 129 9.45 -2.43 13.08
N PHE A 130 10.53 -1.86 13.60
CA PHE A 130 11.31 -0.84 12.91
C PHE A 130 12.01 -1.39 11.67
N TYR A 131 12.56 -2.60 11.74
CA TYR A 131 13.17 -3.25 10.57
C TYR A 131 12.12 -3.52 9.49
N ILE A 132 10.99 -4.13 9.89
CA ILE A 132 9.89 -4.45 8.97
C ILE A 132 9.41 -3.16 8.31
N ARG A 133 9.12 -2.11 9.08
CA ARG A 133 8.68 -0.81 8.56
C ARG A 133 9.68 -0.20 7.58
N ASN A 134 10.99 -0.30 7.85
CA ASN A 134 11.99 0.22 6.92
C ASN A 134 11.96 -0.53 5.59
N ARG A 135 11.84 -1.86 5.60
CA ARG A 135 11.73 -2.65 4.37
C ARG A 135 10.45 -2.35 3.58
N MET A 136 9.34 -2.13 4.27
CA MET A 136 8.09 -1.68 3.65
C MET A 136 8.27 -0.31 2.98
N LYS A 137 8.96 0.63 3.64
CA LYS A 137 9.28 1.94 3.06
C LYS A 137 10.22 1.86 1.87
N ASP A 138 11.26 1.03 1.96
CA ASP A 138 12.22 0.83 0.88
C ASP A 138 11.49 0.30 -0.37
N ALA A 139 10.49 -0.57 -0.19
CA ALA A 139 9.68 -1.12 -1.28
C ALA A 139 8.91 -0.05 -2.07
N LEU A 140 8.51 1.06 -1.43
CA LEU A 140 7.84 2.19 -2.07
C LEU A 140 8.79 3.02 -2.94
N THR A 141 10.10 2.84 -2.77
CA THR A 141 11.14 3.55 -3.52
C THR A 141 11.69 2.75 -4.69
N VAL A 142 11.14 1.56 -4.94
CA VAL A 142 11.47 0.72 -6.10
C VAL A 142 10.34 0.88 -7.11
N PRO A 143 10.64 0.97 -8.43
CA PRO A 143 9.59 0.97 -9.45
C PRO A 143 8.67 -0.24 -9.28
N GLY A 144 7.37 0.01 -9.15
CA GLY A 144 6.36 -1.02 -9.18
C GLY A 144 5.85 -1.22 -10.61
N GLU A 145 5.51 -2.45 -10.96
CA GLU A 145 4.71 -2.67 -12.16
C GLU A 145 3.28 -2.16 -11.90
N VAL A 146 2.83 -1.21 -12.72
CA VAL A 146 1.45 -0.76 -12.76
C VAL A 146 0.73 -1.57 -13.84
N ILE A 147 -0.33 -2.27 -13.43
CA ILE A 147 -1.13 -3.10 -14.33
C ILE A 147 -2.53 -2.49 -14.43
N ASP A 148 -2.91 -2.09 -15.64
CA ASP A 148 -4.27 -1.67 -15.94
C ASP A 148 -5.20 -2.90 -16.03
N GLY A 149 -6.43 -2.75 -15.56
CA GLY A 149 -7.42 -3.82 -15.57
C GLY A 149 -8.83 -3.29 -15.34
N THR A 150 -9.76 -4.21 -15.12
CA THR A 150 -11.17 -3.89 -14.84
C THR A 150 -11.64 -4.58 -13.57
N ALA A 151 -12.51 -3.94 -12.81
CA ALA A 151 -13.18 -4.54 -11.66
C ALA A 151 -14.67 -4.18 -11.67
N THR A 152 -15.48 -4.91 -10.91
CA THR A 152 -16.88 -4.56 -10.70
C THR A 152 -17.04 -3.76 -9.41
N TRP A 153 -17.68 -2.60 -9.50
CA TRP A 153 -18.04 -1.73 -8.39
C TRP A 153 -19.52 -1.36 -8.49
N GLN A 154 -20.29 -1.63 -7.43
CA GLN A 154 -21.75 -1.40 -7.40
C GLN A 154 -22.54 -1.95 -8.60
N GLY A 155 -22.04 -3.01 -9.24
CA GLY A 155 -22.66 -3.65 -10.41
C GLY A 155 -22.25 -3.07 -11.76
N GLU A 156 -21.33 -2.10 -11.79
CA GLU A 156 -20.75 -1.51 -12.99
C GLU A 156 -19.29 -1.94 -13.15
N ASP A 157 -18.85 -2.12 -14.38
CA ASP A 157 -17.44 -2.39 -14.69
C ASP A 157 -16.68 -1.05 -14.74
N ILE A 158 -15.62 -0.96 -13.94
CA ILE A 158 -14.77 0.23 -13.80
C ILE A 158 -13.33 -0.09 -14.21
N GLU A 159 -12.62 0.92 -14.71
CA GLU A 159 -11.18 0.86 -14.98
C GLU A 159 -10.40 0.89 -13.67
N THR A 160 -9.33 0.11 -13.60
CA THR A 160 -8.51 -0.02 -12.39
C THR A 160 -7.03 -0.01 -12.73
N GLN A 161 -6.23 0.49 -11.79
CA GLN A 161 -4.78 0.39 -11.81
C GLN A 161 -4.33 -0.38 -10.58
N THR A 162 -3.49 -1.40 -10.78
CA THR A 162 -3.01 -2.26 -9.71
C THR A 162 -1.49 -2.19 -9.60
N VAL A 163 -1.00 -1.95 -8.38
CA VAL A 163 0.43 -1.94 -8.04
C VAL A 163 0.73 -3.05 -7.06
N THR A 164 1.78 -3.83 -7.32
CA THR A 164 2.28 -4.87 -6.40
C THR A 164 3.68 -4.54 -5.88
N LEU A 165 3.83 -4.53 -4.55
CA LEU A 165 5.11 -4.30 -3.88
C LEU A 165 5.57 -5.57 -3.16
N ARG A 166 6.87 -5.86 -3.21
CA ARG A 166 7.49 -7.04 -2.58
C ARG A 166 8.61 -6.60 -1.62
N PRO A 167 8.26 -6.15 -0.40
CA PRO A 167 9.18 -5.46 0.50
C PRO A 167 10.38 -6.28 0.96
N PHE A 168 10.29 -7.61 0.87
CA PHE A 168 11.37 -8.51 1.27
C PHE A 168 12.02 -9.22 0.09
N GLU A 169 11.73 -8.83 -1.15
CA GLU A 169 12.42 -9.37 -2.32
C GLU A 169 13.94 -9.15 -2.19
N GLY A 170 14.73 -10.22 -2.30
CA GLY A 170 16.19 -10.17 -2.12
C GLY A 170 16.69 -9.92 -0.69
N ASP A 171 15.81 -9.84 0.31
CA ASP A 171 16.20 -9.59 1.70
C ASP A 171 16.98 -10.79 2.30
N PRO A 172 18.16 -10.58 2.92
CA PRO A 172 18.95 -11.68 3.51
C PRO A 172 18.25 -12.39 4.67
N ASN A 173 17.26 -11.76 5.31
CA ASN A 173 16.55 -12.29 6.47
C ASN A 173 15.25 -13.02 6.11
N ARG A 174 14.90 -13.18 4.82
CA ARG A 174 13.65 -13.81 4.36
C ARG A 174 13.31 -15.13 5.07
N ALA A 175 14.30 -16.02 5.21
CA ALA A 175 14.12 -17.33 5.84
C ALA A 175 13.73 -17.26 7.33
N GLN A 176 13.97 -16.14 7.99
CA GLN A 176 13.67 -15.93 9.41
C GLN A 176 12.28 -15.30 9.63
N MET A 177 11.57 -14.94 8.56
CA MET A 177 10.31 -14.17 8.62
C MET A 177 9.06 -15.04 8.78
N SER A 178 9.19 -16.30 9.23
CA SER A 178 8.06 -17.22 9.43
C SER A 178 7.09 -17.30 8.23
N GLY A 179 7.65 -17.31 7.02
CA GLY A 179 6.91 -17.37 5.76
C GLY A 179 6.49 -16.02 5.16
N PHE A 180 6.66 -14.90 5.87
CA PHE A 180 6.45 -13.55 5.32
C PHE A 180 7.57 -13.10 4.37
N GLY A 181 8.60 -13.91 4.14
CA GLY A 181 9.66 -13.59 3.17
C GLY A 181 9.11 -13.33 1.77
N ASP A 182 7.99 -13.96 1.41
CA ASP A 182 7.31 -13.79 0.11
C ASP A 182 6.08 -12.86 0.20
N LEU A 183 6.03 -11.99 1.20
CA LEU A 183 4.93 -11.01 1.35
C LEU A 183 4.80 -10.16 0.09
N ALA A 184 3.59 -10.11 -0.46
CA ALA A 184 3.18 -9.22 -1.53
C ALA A 184 2.12 -8.26 -1.01
N LEU A 185 2.27 -6.97 -1.32
CA LEU A 185 1.29 -5.93 -1.05
C LEU A 185 0.70 -5.49 -2.37
N THR A 186 -0.61 -5.61 -2.55
CA THR A 186 -1.30 -5.25 -3.79
C THR A 186 -2.31 -4.16 -3.49
N VAL A 187 -2.18 -3.02 -4.18
CA VAL A 187 -3.10 -1.88 -4.09
C VAL A 187 -3.80 -1.74 -5.42
N THR A 188 -5.12 -1.81 -5.42
CA THR A 188 -5.97 -1.60 -6.59
C THR A 188 -6.75 -0.31 -6.42
N MET A 189 -6.59 0.59 -7.39
CA MET A 189 -7.12 1.95 -7.38
C MET A 189 -8.01 2.17 -8.60
N SER A 190 -8.92 3.15 -8.50
CA SER A 190 -9.75 3.60 -9.61
C SER A 190 -10.21 5.04 -9.37
N GLU A 191 -10.33 5.84 -10.43
CA GLU A 191 -10.94 7.17 -10.37
C GLU A 191 -12.46 7.09 -10.19
N GLU A 192 -13.05 5.92 -10.46
CA GLU A 192 -14.50 5.69 -10.43
C GLU A 192 -15.01 5.22 -9.06
N VAL A 193 -14.12 5.12 -8.06
CA VAL A 193 -14.49 4.83 -6.67
C VAL A 193 -14.18 6.01 -5.77
N PRO A 194 -15.04 6.31 -4.78
CA PRO A 194 -14.78 7.39 -3.84
C PRO A 194 -13.52 7.07 -3.02
N GLY A 195 -12.65 8.07 -2.84
CA GLY A 195 -11.45 7.90 -2.04
C GLY A 195 -10.35 7.07 -2.71
N TRP A 196 -10.39 6.86 -4.03
CA TRP A 196 -9.31 6.28 -4.86
C TRP A 196 -9.01 4.78 -4.68
N TYR A 197 -8.98 4.26 -3.45
CA TYR A 197 -8.66 2.85 -3.19
C TYR A 197 -9.90 1.96 -3.28
N LEU A 198 -9.93 1.04 -4.24
CA LEU A 198 -10.90 -0.04 -4.28
C LEU A 198 -10.52 -1.16 -3.30
N SER A 199 -9.25 -1.55 -3.27
CA SER A 199 -8.75 -2.54 -2.31
C SER A 199 -7.26 -2.43 -2.03
N LEU A 200 -6.88 -2.75 -0.78
CA LEU A 200 -5.50 -2.91 -0.35
C LEU A 200 -5.36 -4.30 0.26
N SER A 201 -4.44 -5.11 -0.25
CA SER A 201 -4.27 -6.48 0.20
C SER A 201 -2.80 -6.83 0.46
N ALA A 202 -2.56 -7.62 1.49
CA ALA A 202 -1.28 -8.18 1.83
C ALA A 202 -1.41 -9.69 1.90
N GLU A 203 -0.55 -10.42 1.20
CA GLU A 203 -0.58 -11.88 1.17
C GLU A 203 0.83 -12.44 1.37
N ALA A 204 0.97 -13.36 2.32
CA ALA A 204 2.13 -14.24 2.41
C ALA A 204 1.69 -15.65 1.98
N PRO A 205 2.20 -16.17 0.86
CA PRO A 205 1.73 -17.44 0.31
C PRO A 205 2.13 -18.62 1.20
N HIS A 206 1.41 -19.73 1.07
CA HIS A 206 1.84 -20.98 1.67
C HIS A 206 2.97 -21.61 0.85
N PRO A 207 4.08 -22.06 1.47
CA PRO A 207 5.22 -22.61 0.74
C PRO A 207 4.87 -23.87 -0.09
N ASP A 208 3.92 -24.66 0.39
CA ASP A 208 3.45 -25.88 -0.29
C ASP A 208 2.22 -25.66 -1.19
N GLY A 209 1.77 -24.41 -1.37
CA GLY A 209 0.51 -24.06 -2.03
C GLY A 209 -0.73 -24.25 -1.13
N GLY A 210 -1.89 -23.86 -1.65
CA GLY A 210 -3.16 -23.79 -0.89
C GLY A 210 -3.41 -22.41 -0.29
N ASP A 211 -4.26 -22.31 0.74
CA ASP A 211 -4.58 -21.03 1.36
C ASP A 211 -3.32 -20.37 1.95
N PRO A 212 -3.17 -19.05 1.78
CA PRO A 212 -2.00 -18.33 2.28
C PRO A 212 -1.85 -18.46 3.80
N ILE A 213 -0.61 -18.37 4.29
CA ILE A 213 -0.36 -18.39 5.73
C ILE A 213 -0.85 -17.10 6.41
N TYR A 214 -0.90 -16.02 5.63
CA TYR A 214 -1.40 -14.72 6.03
C TYR A 214 -2.05 -14.03 4.84
N ARG A 215 -3.25 -13.47 5.07
CA ARG A 215 -3.93 -12.57 4.16
C ARG A 215 -4.57 -11.46 4.98
N SER A 216 -4.40 -10.22 4.57
CA SER A 216 -5.11 -9.06 5.12
C SER A 216 -5.60 -8.23 3.96
N GLU A 217 -6.90 -7.98 3.90
CA GLU A 217 -7.53 -7.22 2.84
C GLU A 217 -8.41 -6.14 3.44
N MET A 218 -8.27 -4.92 2.93
CA MET A 218 -9.18 -3.80 3.14
C MET A 218 -9.82 -3.49 1.79
N ARG A 219 -11.13 -3.67 1.67
CA ARG A 219 -11.86 -3.43 0.42
C ARG A 219 -12.93 -2.38 0.66
N LEU A 220 -13.06 -1.41 -0.24
CA LEU A 220 -14.13 -0.43 -0.20
C LEU A 220 -15.48 -1.17 -0.32
N ASP A 221 -16.35 -0.96 0.66
CA ASP A 221 -17.71 -1.51 0.72
C ASP A 221 -18.72 -0.49 0.17
N GLY A 222 -18.58 0.77 0.58
CA GLY A 222 -19.48 1.83 0.14
C GLY A 222 -19.27 3.16 0.83
N ILE A 223 -20.24 4.04 0.62
CA ILE A 223 -20.37 5.34 1.27
C ILE A 223 -21.68 5.35 2.06
N GLU A 224 -21.60 5.75 3.33
CA GLU A 224 -22.74 5.86 4.22
C GLU A 224 -22.95 7.32 4.64
N ASP A 225 -24.20 7.75 4.80
CA ASP A 225 -24.50 9.07 5.37
C ASP A 225 -24.22 9.07 6.87
N THR A 226 -23.35 9.97 7.33
CA THR A 226 -22.96 10.10 8.75
C THR A 226 -24.16 10.41 9.66
N ALA A 227 -25.23 11.01 9.11
CA ALA A 227 -26.46 11.29 9.84
C ALA A 227 -27.29 10.03 10.20
N ALA A 228 -27.09 8.91 9.51
CA ALA A 228 -27.87 7.68 9.72
C ALA A 228 -27.44 6.90 10.98
N GLU A 229 -26.20 7.10 11.45
CA GLU A 229 -25.66 6.45 12.65
C GLU A 229 -26.01 7.21 13.94
N ALA A 230 -26.19 8.54 13.88
CA ALA A 230 -26.57 9.36 15.05
C ALA A 230 -28.05 9.18 15.48
N ALA A 231 -28.85 8.45 14.69
CA ALA A 231 -30.26 8.19 14.94
C ALA A 231 -30.55 6.78 15.52
N GLN A 232 -29.51 5.98 15.79
CA GLN A 232 -29.61 4.63 16.39
C GLN A 232 -28.93 4.62 17.77
#